data_AF-A0A7V9CI48-F1
#
_entry.id   AF-A0A7V9CI48-F1
#
_cell.length_a   1.000
_cell.length_b   1.000
_cell.length_c   1.000
_cell.angle_alpha   90.00
_cell.angle_beta   90.00
_cell.angle_gamma   90.00
#
_symmetry.space_group_name_H-M   'P 1'
#
loop_
_entity.id
_entity.type
_entity.pdbx_description
1 polymer ?
#
loop_
_entity_poly.entity_id
_entity_poly.type
_entity_poly.pdbx_seq_one_letter_code
_entity_poly.pdbx_strand_id
1 'polypeptide(L)'
;MNEDEYRAFHAALVSAESATMRDLDRTPFFEGCLPIEVMAHRGPETLRFGPMKPVGLPDPRTGRIPFAVVQLRQDNLAGDHFSLVGFQTQLKWGEQARVLRLIPGLAQAEFVRFGMIHRNTYINGPSVLRPTWQTRMRDDLFFAGQVSGVEGYVESAASGLLAGINAARQTRGQACLTAPRATALGSLAHYVSHAEAKHYQPTNITFGIMPPLERPPRKKDQRKEAQSRRALQALAEWRQTVDADACAAP
;
A
#
# COMPACT_ATOMS: atom_id res chain seq x y z
N MET A 1 -18.36 17.88 -1.68
CA MET A 1 -18.52 18.39 -3.05
C MET A 1 -19.86 17.94 -3.59
N ASN A 2 -20.58 18.83 -4.26
CA ASN A 2 -21.71 18.47 -5.12
C ASN A 2 -21.19 17.93 -6.47
N GLU A 3 -22.11 17.55 -7.35
CA GLU A 3 -21.77 16.96 -8.65
C GLU A 3 -21.07 17.94 -9.58
N ASP A 4 -21.52 19.19 -9.65
CA ASP A 4 -20.96 20.21 -10.54
C ASP A 4 -19.53 20.59 -10.13
N GLU A 5 -19.30 20.78 -8.83
CA GLU A 5 -17.96 21.01 -8.25
C GLU A 5 -17.01 19.86 -8.58
N TYR A 6 -17.48 18.62 -8.49
CA TYR A 6 -16.69 17.45 -8.82
C TYR A 6 -16.35 17.40 -10.31
N ARG A 7 -17.32 17.66 -11.19
CA ARG A 7 -17.13 17.66 -12.63
C ARG A 7 -16.15 18.75 -13.06
N ALA A 8 -16.24 19.94 -12.46
CA ALA A 8 -15.29 21.03 -12.68
C ALA A 8 -13.87 20.65 -12.22
N PHE A 9 -13.74 20.07 -11.02
CA PHE A 9 -12.46 19.58 -10.49
C PHE A 9 -11.86 18.49 -11.39
N HIS A 10 -12.66 17.49 -11.80
CA HIS A 10 -12.22 16.40 -12.68
C HIS A 10 -11.75 16.92 -14.03
N ALA A 11 -12.50 17.81 -14.67
CA ALA A 11 -12.12 18.43 -15.93
C ALA A 11 -10.80 19.22 -15.81
N ALA A 12 -10.64 19.99 -14.73
CA ALA A 12 -9.43 20.73 -14.46
C ALA A 12 -8.22 19.82 -14.22
N LEU A 13 -8.43 18.65 -13.61
CA LEU A 13 -7.40 17.68 -13.29
C LEU A 13 -6.94 16.90 -14.54
N VAL A 14 -7.87 16.51 -15.42
CA VAL A 14 -7.57 15.83 -16.69
C VAL A 14 -6.86 16.75 -17.68
N SER A 15 -7.16 18.05 -17.66
CA SER A 15 -6.49 19.04 -18.52
C SER A 15 -5.19 19.59 -17.94
N ALA A 16 -4.83 19.24 -16.71
CA ALA A 16 -3.68 19.80 -16.03
C ALA A 16 -2.34 19.27 -16.56
N GLU A 17 -1.34 20.15 -16.62
CA GLU A 17 -0.01 19.77 -17.10
C GLU A 17 0.78 18.97 -16.05
N SER A 18 1.23 17.79 -16.45
CA SER A 18 2.18 16.98 -15.67
C SER A 18 3.63 17.44 -15.89
N ALA A 19 4.46 17.31 -14.86
CA ALA A 19 5.89 17.50 -14.99
C ALA A 19 6.46 16.40 -15.90
N THR A 20 7.10 16.78 -17.00
CA THR A 20 7.75 15.83 -17.92
C THR A 20 9.02 15.31 -17.28
N MET A 21 9.05 14.03 -16.93
CA MET A 21 10.27 13.37 -16.50
C MET A 21 10.92 12.72 -17.73
N ARG A 22 11.81 13.47 -18.42
CA ARG A 22 12.34 13.16 -19.77
C ARG A 22 12.98 11.78 -19.99
N ASP A 23 13.29 11.00 -18.95
CA ASP A 23 13.81 9.61 -19.04
C ASP A 23 12.90 8.55 -18.38
N LEU A 24 11.76 8.96 -17.80
CA LEU A 24 10.96 8.17 -16.84
C LEU A 24 9.60 7.70 -17.38
N ASP A 25 9.21 8.14 -18.58
CA ASP A 25 7.89 7.90 -19.20
C ASP A 25 7.58 6.42 -19.53
N ARG A 26 8.53 5.49 -19.36
CA ARG A 26 8.33 4.06 -19.66
C ARG A 26 8.22 3.15 -18.45
N THR A 27 8.44 3.65 -17.24
CA THR A 27 8.32 2.81 -16.04
C THR A 27 6.86 2.73 -15.62
N PRO A 28 6.24 1.53 -15.54
CA PRO A 28 4.86 1.42 -15.11
C PRO A 28 4.70 1.90 -13.66
N PHE A 29 3.60 2.61 -13.39
CA PHE A 29 3.26 2.98 -12.02
C PHE A 29 2.89 1.73 -11.21
N PHE A 30 3.16 1.79 -9.91
CA PHE A 30 2.58 0.82 -8.99
C PHE A 30 1.07 1.05 -8.93
N GLU A 31 0.28 0.05 -9.34
CA GLU A 31 -1.19 0.14 -9.42
C GLU A 31 -1.85 0.47 -8.08
N GLY A 32 -1.22 0.14 -6.96
CA GLY A 32 -1.70 0.51 -5.63
C GLY A 32 -1.50 1.99 -5.25
N CYS A 33 -0.70 2.74 -6.01
CA CYS A 33 -0.31 4.13 -5.72
C CYS A 33 -0.22 4.97 -7.01
N LEU A 34 -1.35 5.14 -7.71
CA LEU A 34 -1.40 5.88 -8.98
C LEU A 34 -1.54 7.39 -8.78
N PRO A 35 -0.88 8.23 -9.59
CA PRO A 35 -1.17 9.67 -9.63
C PRO A 35 -2.67 9.95 -9.81
N ILE A 36 -3.22 10.93 -9.09
CA ILE A 36 -4.65 11.26 -9.12
C ILE A 36 -5.12 11.66 -10.52
N GLU A 37 -4.29 12.36 -11.28
CA GLU A 37 -4.54 12.70 -12.68
C GLU A 37 -4.60 11.45 -13.57
N VAL A 38 -3.76 10.44 -13.34
CA VAL A 38 -3.82 9.16 -14.08
C VAL A 38 -5.10 8.40 -13.71
N MET A 39 -5.51 8.41 -12.45
CA MET A 39 -6.81 7.86 -12.04
C MET A 39 -7.97 8.58 -12.73
N ALA A 40 -7.92 9.91 -12.82
CA ALA A 40 -8.96 10.71 -13.47
C ALA A 40 -9.12 10.40 -14.96
N HIS A 41 -8.01 10.13 -15.67
CA HIS A 41 -8.02 9.70 -17.07
C HIS A 41 -8.64 8.32 -17.29
N ARG A 42 -8.63 7.43 -16.28
CA ARG A 42 -9.27 6.10 -16.37
C ARG A 42 -10.80 6.16 -16.35
N GLY A 43 -11.38 7.31 -16.00
CA GLY A 43 -12.81 7.54 -16.11
C GLY A 43 -13.33 8.57 -15.10
N PRO A 44 -14.48 9.20 -15.41
CA PRO A 44 -15.05 10.29 -14.60
C PRO A 44 -15.47 9.84 -13.21
N GLU A 45 -15.82 8.57 -12.98
CA GLU A 45 -16.23 8.08 -11.66
C GLU A 45 -15.06 7.47 -10.85
N THR A 46 -13.88 7.33 -11.45
CA THR A 46 -12.75 6.61 -10.83
C THR A 46 -12.36 7.21 -9.47
N LEU A 47 -12.32 8.54 -9.37
CA LEU A 47 -11.94 9.21 -8.12
C LEU A 47 -12.96 8.96 -7.01
N ARG A 48 -14.26 8.88 -7.35
CA ARG A 48 -15.36 8.62 -6.39
C ARG A 48 -15.36 7.20 -5.84
N PHE A 49 -14.76 6.25 -6.54
CA PHE A 49 -14.52 4.90 -6.01
C PHE A 49 -13.15 4.77 -5.34
N GLY A 50 -12.27 5.76 -5.51
CA GLY A 50 -10.92 5.82 -4.94
C GLY A 50 -10.77 6.89 -3.86
N PRO A 51 -9.89 7.91 -4.06
CA PRO A 51 -9.53 8.87 -3.02
C PRO A 51 -10.65 9.85 -2.64
N MET A 52 -11.68 10.01 -3.49
CA MET A 52 -12.78 10.94 -3.27
C MET A 52 -14.10 10.27 -2.85
N LYS A 53 -14.03 9.02 -2.38
CA LYS A 53 -15.22 8.25 -1.99
C LYS A 53 -15.92 8.82 -0.75
N PRO A 54 -17.26 9.06 -0.79
CA PRO A 54 -18.00 9.66 0.33
C PRO A 54 -18.57 8.62 1.32
N VAL A 55 -18.18 7.34 1.19
CA VAL A 55 -18.78 6.23 1.94
C VAL A 55 -18.62 6.42 3.45
N GLY A 56 -19.74 6.41 4.18
CA GLY A 56 -19.77 6.54 5.64
C GLY A 56 -19.61 7.98 6.15
N LEU A 57 -19.68 8.98 5.27
CA LEU A 57 -19.45 10.38 5.60
C LEU A 57 -20.66 11.25 5.23
N PRO A 58 -21.78 11.18 5.99
CA PRO A 58 -22.89 12.11 5.78
C PRO A 58 -22.44 13.54 6.09
N ASP A 59 -22.79 14.49 5.22
CA ASP A 59 -22.50 15.91 5.45
C ASP A 59 -23.37 16.40 6.63
N PRO A 60 -22.78 16.88 7.73
CA PRO A 60 -23.53 17.37 8.89
C PRO A 60 -24.51 18.50 8.56
N ARG A 61 -24.27 19.27 7.50
CA ARG A 61 -25.15 20.38 7.08
C ARG A 61 -26.44 19.90 6.42
N THR A 62 -26.40 18.75 5.76
CA THR A 62 -27.53 18.25 4.93
C THR A 62 -28.07 16.91 5.39
N GLY A 63 -27.33 16.17 6.23
CA GLY A 63 -27.61 14.80 6.62
C GLY A 63 -27.45 13.77 5.48
N ARG A 64 -27.04 14.20 4.28
CA ARG A 64 -26.94 13.35 3.08
C ARG A 64 -25.50 12.99 2.80
N ILE A 65 -25.28 11.85 2.16
CA ILE A 65 -23.98 11.48 1.63
C ILE A 65 -23.65 12.44 0.47
N PRO A 66 -22.53 13.20 0.52
CA PRO A 66 -22.15 14.11 -0.55
C PRO A 66 -21.75 13.34 -1.81
N PHE A 67 -21.72 14.02 -2.95
CA PHE A 67 -21.35 13.39 -4.22
C PHE A 67 -19.91 12.86 -4.21
N ALA A 68 -18.99 13.67 -3.69
CA ALA A 68 -17.59 13.35 -3.47
C ALA A 68 -17.03 14.12 -2.26
N VAL A 69 -15.96 13.61 -1.66
CA VAL A 69 -15.23 14.27 -0.55
C VAL A 69 -13.74 14.34 -0.85
N VAL A 70 -13.06 15.30 -0.27
CA VAL A 70 -11.59 15.28 -0.14
C VAL A 70 -11.29 15.19 1.34
N GLN A 71 -10.48 14.20 1.72
CA GLN A 71 -10.10 14.00 3.11
C GLN A 71 -8.74 14.64 3.36
N LEU A 72 -8.63 15.38 4.45
CA LEU A 72 -7.38 15.93 4.94
C LEU A 72 -6.97 15.16 6.19
N ARG A 73 -5.67 14.89 6.33
CA ARG A 73 -5.09 14.27 7.52
C ARG A 73 -4.07 15.22 8.12
N GLN A 74 -4.15 15.41 9.44
CA GLN A 74 -3.15 16.16 10.19
C GLN A 74 -1.77 15.49 10.03
N ASP A 75 -0.80 16.23 9.54
CA ASP A 75 0.54 15.72 9.25
C ASP A 75 1.55 16.00 10.37
N ASN A 76 1.32 17.05 11.16
CA ASN A 76 2.22 17.42 12.24
C ASN A 76 1.49 17.61 13.58
N LEU A 77 2.25 17.60 14.67
CA LEU A 77 1.69 17.69 16.02
C LEU A 77 0.98 19.04 16.26
N ALA A 78 1.48 20.12 15.68
CA ALA A 78 0.91 21.46 15.82
C ALA A 78 -0.48 21.61 15.17
N GLY A 79 -0.82 20.75 14.19
CA GLY A 79 -2.13 20.79 13.54
C GLY A 79 -2.30 21.97 12.60
N ASP A 80 -1.22 22.54 12.10
CA ASP A 80 -1.20 23.62 11.09
C ASP A 80 -0.83 23.09 9.69
N HIS A 81 -0.41 21.82 9.57
CA HIS A 81 -0.15 21.15 8.29
C HIS A 81 -1.07 19.94 8.09
N PHE A 82 -1.69 19.88 6.92
CA PHE A 82 -2.59 18.79 6.55
C PHE A 82 -2.28 18.27 5.15
N SER A 83 -2.17 16.94 5.00
CA SER A 83 -2.06 16.29 3.69
C SER A 83 -3.42 15.94 3.11
N LEU A 84 -3.52 15.96 1.79
CA LEU A 84 -4.66 15.41 1.06
C LEU A 84 -4.50 13.89 0.91
N VAL A 85 -5.46 13.14 1.46
CA VAL A 85 -5.39 11.67 1.50
C VAL A 85 -5.66 11.07 0.12
N GLY A 86 -4.66 10.37 -0.43
CA GLY A 86 -4.77 9.68 -1.73
C GLY A 86 -4.61 10.59 -2.96
N PHE A 87 -4.00 11.76 -2.77
CA PHE A 87 -3.76 12.78 -3.81
C PHE A 87 -2.28 12.83 -4.26
N GLN A 88 -1.60 11.67 -4.31
CA GLN A 88 -0.31 11.55 -4.98
C GLN A 88 -0.41 12.07 -6.43
N THR A 89 0.57 12.84 -6.89
CA THR A 89 0.49 13.56 -8.17
C THR A 89 1.88 13.89 -8.73
N GLN A 90 1.98 13.94 -10.05
CA GLN A 90 3.12 14.45 -10.82
C GLN A 90 2.77 15.75 -11.56
N LEU A 91 1.63 16.39 -11.27
CA LEU A 91 1.27 17.70 -11.81
C LEU A 91 2.35 18.73 -11.50
N LYS A 92 2.57 19.68 -12.43
CA LYS A 92 3.42 20.85 -12.15
C LYS A 92 2.86 21.61 -10.95
N TRP A 93 3.74 22.20 -10.14
CA TRP A 93 3.30 22.86 -8.89
C TRP A 93 2.27 23.98 -9.10
N GLY A 94 2.39 24.76 -10.18
CA GLY A 94 1.38 25.76 -10.55
C GLY A 94 0.02 25.14 -10.84
N GLU A 95 0.00 23.98 -11.50
CA GLU A 95 -1.21 23.22 -11.80
C GLU A 95 -1.81 22.57 -10.55
N GLN A 96 -0.97 22.06 -9.65
CA GLN A 96 -1.43 21.59 -8.35
C GLN A 96 -2.15 22.71 -7.59
N ALA A 97 -1.54 23.89 -7.47
CA ALA A 97 -2.16 25.02 -6.79
C ALA A 97 -3.50 25.43 -7.45
N ARG A 98 -3.54 25.50 -8.78
CA ARG A 98 -4.74 25.84 -9.56
C ARG A 98 -5.87 24.84 -9.33
N VAL A 99 -5.58 23.54 -9.49
CA VAL A 99 -6.58 22.46 -9.40
C VAL A 99 -7.05 22.25 -7.96
N LEU A 100 -6.13 22.21 -6.99
CA LEU A 100 -6.48 21.95 -5.59
C LEU A 100 -7.33 23.07 -4.97
N ARG A 101 -7.19 24.31 -5.43
CA ARG A 101 -8.05 25.43 -5.00
C ARG A 101 -9.50 25.34 -5.47
N LEU A 102 -9.82 24.45 -6.42
CA LEU A 102 -11.21 24.16 -6.79
C LEU A 102 -11.94 23.31 -5.74
N ILE A 103 -11.22 22.72 -4.79
CA ILE A 103 -11.82 21.91 -3.72
C ILE A 103 -12.50 22.86 -2.71
N PRO A 104 -13.79 22.67 -2.40
CA PRO A 104 -14.48 23.47 -1.39
C PRO A 104 -13.76 23.43 -0.04
N GLY A 105 -13.49 24.61 0.51
CA GLY A 105 -12.69 24.78 1.73
C GLY A 105 -11.20 25.04 1.48
N LEU A 106 -10.68 24.79 0.27
CA LEU A 106 -9.26 24.99 -0.08
C LEU A 106 -9.02 26.16 -1.06
N ALA A 107 -10.03 26.97 -1.37
CA ALA A 107 -9.91 28.08 -2.32
C ALA A 107 -8.80 29.10 -1.96
N GLN A 108 -8.58 29.30 -0.66
CA GLN A 108 -7.53 30.18 -0.12
C GLN A 108 -6.42 29.38 0.59
N ALA A 109 -6.27 28.08 0.28
CA ALA A 109 -5.24 27.26 0.89
C ALA A 109 -3.84 27.76 0.52
N GLU A 110 -2.96 27.76 1.52
CA GLU A 110 -1.52 27.91 1.36
C GLU A 110 -0.88 26.53 1.25
N PHE A 111 -0.12 26.30 0.18
CA PHE A 111 0.55 25.01 -0.06
C PHE A 111 2.00 25.09 0.42
N VAL A 112 2.21 24.64 1.65
CA VAL A 112 3.53 24.51 2.29
C VAL A 112 4.44 23.46 1.63
N ARG A 113 3.84 22.45 0.98
CA ARG A 113 4.55 21.41 0.22
C ARG A 113 3.66 20.88 -0.90
N PHE A 114 4.20 20.83 -2.12
CA PHE A 114 3.52 20.21 -3.26
C PHE A 114 3.79 18.70 -3.34
N GLY A 115 2.82 18.00 -3.93
CA GLY A 115 2.90 16.56 -4.20
C GLY A 115 3.95 16.24 -5.24
N MET A 116 4.55 15.06 -5.11
CA MET A 116 5.51 14.50 -6.05
C MET A 116 5.36 12.99 -6.07
N ILE A 117 5.82 12.38 -7.17
CA ILE A 117 5.96 10.92 -7.27
C ILE A 117 7.45 10.58 -7.22
N HIS A 118 7.76 9.53 -6.47
CA HIS A 118 9.12 9.04 -6.27
C HIS A 118 9.31 7.71 -6.99
N ARG A 119 10.51 7.53 -7.55
CA ARG A 119 10.93 6.25 -8.10
C ARG A 119 11.47 5.38 -6.97
N ASN A 120 10.98 4.16 -6.91
CA ASN A 120 11.44 3.14 -5.98
C ASN A 120 12.25 2.07 -6.73
N THR A 121 13.40 1.70 -6.18
CA THR A 121 14.18 0.55 -6.64
C THR A 121 13.84 -0.65 -5.77
N TYR A 122 13.62 -1.80 -6.41
CA TYR A 122 13.39 -3.08 -5.73
C TYR A 122 14.05 -4.21 -6.53
N ILE A 123 14.35 -5.31 -5.85
CA ILE A 123 14.91 -6.50 -6.47
C ILE A 123 13.80 -7.40 -7.01
N ASN A 124 14.09 -8.20 -8.04
CA ASN A 124 13.16 -9.21 -8.52
C ASN A 124 13.05 -10.35 -7.49
N GLY A 125 12.18 -10.17 -6.49
CA GLY A 125 11.98 -11.06 -5.35
C GLY A 125 11.87 -12.53 -5.76
N PRO A 126 11.03 -12.90 -6.74
CA PRO A 126 10.88 -14.30 -7.12
C PRO A 126 12.17 -14.96 -7.63
N SER A 127 12.99 -14.19 -8.36
CA SER A 127 14.28 -14.66 -8.87
C SER A 127 15.36 -14.74 -7.79
N VAL A 128 15.30 -13.91 -6.74
CA VAL A 128 16.44 -13.72 -5.83
C VAL A 128 16.18 -14.14 -4.38
N LEU A 129 14.93 -14.17 -3.93
CA LEU A 129 14.57 -14.40 -2.52
C LEU A 129 13.91 -15.76 -2.28
N ARG A 130 14.13 -16.27 -1.06
CA ARG A 130 13.38 -17.37 -0.44
C ARG A 130 12.28 -16.81 0.48
N PRO A 131 11.27 -17.60 0.88
CA PRO A 131 10.25 -17.19 1.85
C PRO A 131 10.79 -16.79 3.23
N THR A 132 12.04 -17.13 3.53
CA THR A 132 12.77 -16.75 4.74
C THR A 132 13.38 -15.34 4.64
N TRP A 133 13.20 -14.65 3.51
CA TRP A 133 13.83 -13.38 3.13
C TRP A 133 15.34 -13.46 2.87
N GLN A 134 15.92 -14.66 2.89
CA GLN A 134 17.28 -14.93 2.43
C GLN A 134 17.36 -14.82 0.93
N THR A 135 18.54 -14.44 0.42
CA THR A 135 18.81 -14.62 -1.00
C THR A 135 18.99 -16.10 -1.33
N ARG A 136 18.70 -16.46 -2.59
CA ARG A 136 18.91 -17.82 -3.10
C ARG A 136 20.40 -18.15 -3.30
N MET A 137 21.22 -17.12 -3.57
CA MET A 137 22.66 -17.24 -3.87
C MET A 137 23.54 -17.24 -2.62
N ARG A 138 23.13 -16.54 -1.58
CA ARG A 138 23.87 -16.34 -0.34
C ARG A 138 22.94 -16.49 0.85
N ASP A 139 23.13 -17.57 1.58
CA ASP A 139 22.29 -17.89 2.74
C ASP A 139 22.45 -16.82 3.84
N ASP A 140 23.61 -16.16 3.92
CA ASP A 140 23.95 -15.14 4.92
C ASP A 140 23.47 -13.72 4.57
N LEU A 141 22.79 -13.55 3.45
CA LEU A 141 22.30 -12.27 2.97
C LEU A 141 20.78 -12.24 2.95
N PHE A 142 20.20 -11.19 3.52
CA PHE A 142 18.75 -10.98 3.62
C PHE A 142 18.35 -9.64 3.01
N PHE A 143 17.18 -9.59 2.38
CA PHE A 143 16.54 -8.33 1.99
C PHE A 143 15.15 -8.23 2.58
N ALA A 144 14.83 -7.05 3.13
CA ALA A 144 13.55 -6.74 3.71
C ALA A 144 13.19 -5.27 3.47
N GLY A 145 11.95 -4.88 3.74
CA GLY A 145 11.46 -3.54 3.41
C GLY A 145 11.26 -3.33 1.92
N GLN A 146 11.03 -2.09 1.52
CA GLN A 146 10.68 -1.72 0.14
C GLN A 146 11.60 -2.33 -0.93
N VAL A 147 12.92 -2.40 -0.67
CA VAL A 147 13.90 -2.98 -1.61
C VAL A 147 13.64 -4.46 -1.93
N SER A 148 12.97 -5.19 -1.04
CA SER A 148 12.60 -6.61 -1.23
C SER A 148 11.34 -6.80 -2.07
N GLY A 149 10.71 -5.70 -2.52
CA GLY A 149 9.49 -5.75 -3.34
C GLY A 149 8.19 -5.82 -2.52
N VAL A 150 8.18 -5.20 -1.34
CA VAL A 150 6.96 -4.94 -0.58
C VAL A 150 6.64 -3.45 -0.60
N GLU A 151 5.37 -3.09 -0.48
CA GLU A 151 4.92 -1.70 -0.38
C GLU A 151 4.11 -1.49 0.90
N GLY A 152 4.43 -0.43 1.64
CA GLY A 152 3.75 -0.07 2.88
C GLY A 152 4.62 -0.24 4.13
N TYR A 153 4.31 0.57 5.15
CA TYR A 153 5.07 0.58 6.40
C TYR A 153 4.94 -0.74 7.17
N VAL A 154 3.72 -1.31 7.20
CA VAL A 154 3.44 -2.55 7.92
C VAL A 154 4.15 -3.72 7.25
N GLU A 155 4.11 -3.80 5.93
CA GLU A 155 4.78 -4.81 5.12
C GLU A 155 6.30 -4.72 5.24
N SER A 156 6.84 -3.49 5.24
CA SER A 156 8.26 -3.26 5.41
C SER A 156 8.74 -3.67 6.80
N ALA A 157 8.00 -3.31 7.85
CA ALA A 157 8.30 -3.74 9.21
C ALA A 157 8.16 -5.26 9.38
N ALA A 158 7.13 -5.88 8.79
CA ALA A 158 6.86 -7.30 8.91
C ALA A 158 7.91 -8.17 8.19
N SER A 159 8.34 -7.76 7.00
CA SER A 159 9.47 -8.41 6.30
C SER A 159 10.77 -8.23 7.08
N GLY A 160 11.03 -7.02 7.60
CA GLY A 160 12.21 -6.73 8.43
C GLY A 160 12.28 -7.58 9.69
N LEU A 161 11.14 -7.74 10.37
CA LEU A 161 11.02 -8.59 11.56
C LEU A 161 11.41 -10.05 11.23
N LEU A 162 10.83 -10.64 10.19
CA LEU A 162 11.11 -12.04 9.86
C LEU A 162 12.55 -12.24 9.33
N ALA A 163 13.06 -11.32 8.52
CA ALA A 163 14.43 -11.34 8.06
C ALA A 163 15.42 -11.23 9.23
N GLY A 164 15.17 -10.32 10.18
CA GLY A 164 16.00 -10.14 11.38
C GLY A 164 15.99 -11.36 12.30
N ILE A 165 14.82 -11.96 12.54
CA ILE A 165 14.69 -13.22 13.28
C ILE A 165 15.53 -14.31 12.61
N ASN A 166 15.43 -14.46 11.28
CA ASN A 166 16.16 -15.50 10.56
C ASN A 166 17.67 -15.24 10.50
N ALA A 167 18.11 -13.98 10.37
CA ALA A 167 19.52 -13.62 10.46
C ALA A 167 20.09 -13.99 11.83
N ALA A 168 19.38 -13.66 12.92
CA ALA A 168 19.80 -14.03 14.28
C ALA A 168 19.87 -15.56 14.44
N ARG A 169 18.88 -16.31 13.96
CA ARG A 169 18.87 -17.77 13.99
C ARG A 169 20.06 -18.38 13.24
N GLN A 170 20.38 -17.84 12.06
CA GLN A 170 21.50 -18.33 11.28
C GLN A 170 22.84 -18.12 12.00
N THR A 171 23.05 -16.98 12.66
CA THR A 171 24.27 -16.76 13.47
C THR A 171 24.41 -17.75 14.63
N ARG A 172 23.30 -18.37 15.05
CA ARG A 172 23.24 -19.41 16.08
C ARG A 172 23.24 -20.84 15.51
N GLY A 173 23.44 -21.00 14.20
CA GLY A 173 23.38 -22.32 13.53
C GLY A 173 21.97 -22.94 13.50
N GLN A 174 20.92 -22.15 13.76
CA GLN A 174 19.53 -22.61 13.75
C GLN A 174 18.93 -22.49 12.34
N ALA A 175 18.02 -23.41 11.99
CA ALA A 175 17.29 -23.34 10.73
C ALA A 175 16.40 -22.08 10.67
N CYS A 176 16.33 -21.45 9.49
CA CYS A 176 15.46 -20.30 9.26
C CYS A 176 13.97 -20.69 9.30
N LEU A 177 13.15 -19.76 9.78
CA LEU A 177 11.71 -19.90 9.89
C LEU A 177 11.01 -19.33 8.65
N THR A 178 9.93 -19.99 8.25
CA THR A 178 8.99 -19.45 7.27
C THR A 178 7.64 -19.25 7.97
N ALA A 179 7.05 -18.07 7.82
CA ALA A 179 5.73 -17.80 8.37
C ALA A 179 4.65 -18.62 7.64
N PRO A 180 3.59 -19.10 8.32
CA PRO A 180 2.61 -19.98 7.70
C PRO A 180 1.88 -19.29 6.55
N ARG A 181 1.67 -20.01 5.45
CA ARG A 181 1.05 -19.47 4.22
C ARG A 181 -0.34 -18.87 4.45
N ALA A 182 -1.07 -19.33 5.46
CA ALA A 182 -2.39 -18.80 5.82
C ALA A 182 -2.35 -17.41 6.46
N THR A 183 -1.19 -16.98 6.99
CA THR A 183 -1.00 -15.67 7.62
C THR A 183 -0.73 -14.59 6.57
N ALA A 184 -0.96 -13.32 6.93
CA ALA A 184 -0.60 -12.19 6.07
C ALA A 184 0.92 -12.15 5.79
N LEU A 185 1.74 -12.33 6.83
CA LEU A 185 3.20 -12.36 6.72
C LEU A 185 3.70 -13.49 5.81
N GLY A 186 3.23 -14.72 6.03
CA GLY A 186 3.61 -15.86 5.20
C GLY A 186 3.10 -15.76 3.78
N SER A 187 1.92 -15.14 3.58
CA SER A 187 1.40 -14.86 2.24
C SER A 187 2.23 -13.85 1.48
N LEU A 188 2.65 -12.78 2.16
CA LEU A 188 3.50 -11.75 1.60
C LEU A 188 4.86 -12.33 1.20
N ALA A 189 5.53 -13.03 2.12
CA ALA A 189 6.82 -13.67 1.85
C ALA A 189 6.73 -14.67 0.69
N HIS A 190 5.66 -15.48 0.67
CA HIS A 190 5.44 -16.43 -0.41
C HIS A 190 5.20 -15.74 -1.76
N TYR A 191 4.39 -14.68 -1.81
CA TYR A 191 4.17 -13.93 -3.05
C TYR A 191 5.47 -13.32 -3.56
N VAL A 192 6.21 -12.62 -2.69
CA VAL A 192 7.50 -12.00 -3.03
C VAL A 192 8.48 -13.03 -3.56
N SER A 193 8.52 -14.27 -3.05
CA SER A 193 9.49 -15.27 -3.49
C SER A 193 9.01 -16.22 -4.60
N HIS A 194 7.73 -16.20 -4.98
CA HIS A 194 7.14 -17.16 -5.94
C HIS A 194 6.26 -16.56 -7.03
N ALA A 195 5.98 -15.25 -7.02
CA ALA A 195 5.26 -14.60 -8.12
C ALA A 195 6.01 -14.79 -9.46
N GLU A 196 5.32 -14.59 -10.58
CA GLU A 196 5.96 -14.71 -11.89
C GLU A 196 7.01 -13.59 -12.08
N ALA A 197 8.29 -13.98 -12.17
CA ALA A 197 9.40 -13.03 -12.19
C ALA A 197 9.33 -12.00 -13.32
N LYS A 198 8.81 -12.37 -14.50
CA LYS A 198 8.77 -11.49 -15.69
C LYS A 198 7.84 -10.28 -15.51
N HIS A 199 6.77 -10.45 -14.75
CA HIS A 199 5.73 -9.45 -14.54
C HIS A 199 5.60 -9.06 -13.05
N TYR A 200 6.63 -9.38 -12.26
CA TYR A 200 6.65 -9.09 -10.84
C TYR A 200 6.60 -7.58 -10.59
N GLN A 201 5.77 -7.20 -9.63
CA GLN A 201 5.66 -5.84 -9.10
C GLN A 201 5.65 -5.92 -7.57
N PRO A 202 6.08 -4.86 -6.86
CA PRO A 202 5.93 -4.80 -5.42
C PRO A 202 4.46 -5.00 -5.01
N THR A 203 4.21 -5.51 -3.80
CA THR A 203 2.85 -5.69 -3.30
C THR A 203 2.71 -5.24 -1.86
N ASN A 204 1.51 -4.81 -1.50
CA ASN A 204 1.05 -4.72 -0.13
C ASN A 204 0.30 -6.00 0.27
N ILE A 205 -0.04 -6.13 1.56
CA ILE A 205 -0.86 -7.23 2.06
C ILE A 205 -2.30 -7.01 1.62
N THR A 206 -2.86 -7.99 0.92
CA THR A 206 -4.28 -8.06 0.60
C THR A 206 -4.83 -9.45 0.86
N PHE A 207 -6.14 -9.57 1.07
CA PHE A 207 -6.78 -10.89 1.16
C PHE A 207 -6.62 -11.74 -0.12
N GLY A 208 -6.32 -11.10 -1.27
CA GLY A 208 -6.15 -11.78 -2.55
C GLY A 208 -4.86 -12.60 -2.66
N ILE A 209 -3.79 -12.21 -1.94
CA ILE A 209 -2.55 -12.99 -1.91
C ILE A 209 -2.60 -14.13 -0.88
N MET A 210 -3.63 -14.18 -0.04
CA MET A 210 -3.82 -15.22 0.97
C MET A 210 -4.56 -16.42 0.37
N PRO A 211 -4.32 -17.66 0.85
CA PRO A 211 -5.02 -18.83 0.33
C PRO A 211 -6.54 -18.68 0.51
N PRO A 212 -7.37 -19.15 -0.45
CA PRO A 212 -8.81 -19.13 -0.28
C PRO A 212 -9.25 -20.01 0.90
N LEU A 213 -10.47 -19.77 1.39
CA LEU A 213 -11.14 -20.69 2.32
C LEU A 213 -11.73 -21.85 1.50
N GLU A 214 -11.68 -23.07 2.03
CA GLU A 214 -12.31 -24.24 1.39
C GLU A 214 -13.82 -24.07 1.27
N ARG A 215 -14.46 -23.52 2.32
CA ARG A 215 -15.90 -23.24 2.37
C ARG A 215 -16.13 -21.76 2.67
N PRO A 216 -15.96 -20.87 1.67
CA PRO A 216 -16.05 -19.44 1.90
C PRO A 216 -17.50 -19.01 2.15
N PRO A 217 -17.78 -18.18 3.16
CA PRO A 217 -19.06 -17.51 3.30
C PRO A 217 -19.45 -16.73 2.04
N ARG A 218 -20.76 -16.64 1.75
CA ARG A 218 -21.28 -15.87 0.60
C ARG A 218 -21.03 -14.37 0.75
N LYS A 219 -21.24 -13.82 1.95
CA LYS A 219 -21.05 -12.39 2.22
C LYS A 219 -19.57 -12.06 2.31
N LYS A 220 -19.14 -11.00 1.61
CA LYS A 220 -17.74 -10.57 1.51
C LYS A 220 -17.10 -10.32 2.88
N ASP A 221 -17.80 -9.67 3.79
CA ASP A 221 -17.25 -9.30 5.10
C ASP A 221 -17.08 -10.53 6.01
N GLN A 222 -18.06 -11.44 6.01
CA GLN A 222 -17.96 -12.72 6.72
C GLN A 222 -16.81 -13.57 6.18
N ARG A 223 -16.56 -13.54 4.87
CA ARG A 223 -15.44 -14.24 4.25
C ARG A 223 -14.09 -13.67 4.70
N LYS A 224 -13.95 -12.34 4.73
CA LYS A 224 -12.74 -11.67 5.26
C LYS A 224 -12.52 -12.02 6.73
N GLU A 225 -13.57 -11.97 7.54
CA GLU A 225 -13.50 -12.31 8.96
C GLU A 225 -13.06 -13.76 9.19
N ALA A 226 -13.65 -14.71 8.46
CA ALA A 226 -13.27 -16.12 8.54
C ALA A 226 -11.81 -16.35 8.10
N GLN A 227 -11.35 -15.65 7.05
CA GLN A 227 -9.97 -15.72 6.60
C GLN A 227 -9.00 -15.13 7.64
N SER A 228 -9.35 -14.01 8.26
CA SER A 228 -8.60 -13.42 9.38
C SER A 228 -8.54 -14.35 10.58
N ARG A 229 -9.64 -15.01 10.95
CA ARG A 229 -9.68 -15.95 12.07
C ARG A 229 -8.72 -17.13 11.85
N ARG A 230 -8.76 -17.73 10.66
CA ARG A 230 -7.82 -18.81 10.28
C ARG A 230 -6.36 -18.32 10.31
N ALA A 231 -6.11 -17.11 9.81
CA ALA A 231 -4.77 -16.52 9.80
C ALA A 231 -4.24 -16.28 11.23
N LEU A 232 -5.07 -15.76 12.13
CA LEU A 232 -4.69 -15.52 13.52
C LEU A 232 -4.45 -16.82 14.29
N GLN A 233 -5.24 -17.85 14.04
CA GLN A 233 -5.00 -19.19 14.61
C GLN A 233 -3.64 -19.75 14.15
N ALA A 234 -3.38 -19.77 12.85
CA ALA A 234 -2.11 -20.26 12.31
C ALA A 234 -0.90 -19.44 12.82
N LEU A 235 -1.08 -18.13 13.01
CA LEU A 235 -0.06 -17.27 13.59
C LEU A 235 0.20 -17.61 15.06
N ALA A 236 -0.84 -17.88 15.85
CA ALA A 236 -0.70 -18.23 17.26
C ALA A 236 0.02 -19.58 17.44
N GLU A 237 -0.34 -20.58 16.64
CA GLU A 237 0.33 -21.89 16.60
C GLU A 237 1.80 -21.75 16.22
N TRP A 238 2.10 -20.98 15.18
CA TRP A 238 3.48 -20.74 14.74
C TRP A 238 4.31 -19.95 15.77
N ARG A 239 3.72 -18.96 16.45
CA ARG A 239 4.44 -18.21 17.49
C ARG A 239 4.94 -19.12 18.62
N GLN A 240 4.17 -20.14 19.01
CA GLN A 240 4.60 -21.10 20.02
C GLN A 240 5.87 -21.86 19.59
N THR A 241 6.01 -22.18 18.30
CA THR A 241 7.23 -22.83 17.79
C THR A 241 8.42 -21.88 17.80
N VAL A 242 8.20 -20.59 17.50
CA VAL A 242 9.26 -19.58 17.56
C VAL A 242 9.73 -19.34 19.01
N ASP A 243 8.79 -19.24 19.95
CA ASP A 243 9.09 -18.96 21.36
C ASP A 243 9.76 -20.18 22.03
N ALA A 244 9.34 -21.41 21.71
CA ALA A 244 9.98 -22.62 22.20
C ALA A 244 11.45 -22.73 21.76
N ASP A 245 11.74 -22.38 20.49
CA ASP A 245 13.12 -22.33 19.97
C ASP A 245 13.96 -21.24 20.64
N ALA A 246 13.35 -20.12 21.04
CA ALA A 246 14.04 -19.03 21.72
C ALA A 246 14.42 -19.41 23.16
N CYS A 247 13.54 -20.13 23.88
CA CYS A 247 13.82 -20.63 25.22
C CYS A 247 14.82 -21.81 25.24
N ALA A 248 14.97 -22.53 24.13
CA ALA A 248 15.91 -23.64 24.00
C ALA A 248 17.32 -23.20 23.55
N ALA A 249 17.53 -21.92 23.23
CA ALA A 249 18.85 -21.39 22.89
C ALA A 249 19.70 -21.22 24.16
N PRO A 250 20.92 -21.77 24.21
CA PRO A 250 21.81 -21.73 25.38
C PRO A 250 22.34 -20.33 25.69
#